data_AF-A0A2V6FVK1-F1
#
_entry.id   AF-A0A2V6FVK1-F1
#
_cell.length_a   1.000
_cell.length_b   1.000
_cell.length_c   1.000
_cell.angle_alpha   90.00
_cell.angle_beta   90.00
_cell.angle_gamma   90.00
#
_symmetry.space_group_name_H-M   'P 1'
#
loop_
_entity.id
_entity.type
_entity.pdbx_description
1 polymer ?
#
loop_
_entity_poly.entity_id
_entity_poly.type
_entity_poly.pdbx_seq_one_letter_code
_entity_poly.pdbx_strand_id
1 'polypeptide(L)'
;MRQSGVGLFVSIVLIATAVPVFCAERNWAGEYADRNFLNGQAVFQMSLNQSGNTVSVWFSTGYNDGHGCGPDAEGKGKVTPKGTVQFTFHDSSNNAGAGTITRAGEGIAVSLKTTHVADPRCVQLYRPNIRLKRVK
;
A
#
# COMPACT_ATOMS: atom_id res chain seq x y z
N MET A 1 -27.55 26.72 -73.13
CA MET A 1 -26.83 25.80 -72.21
C MET A 1 -26.14 26.62 -71.13
N ARG A 2 -26.54 26.50 -69.86
CA ARG A 2 -25.67 26.78 -68.69
C ARG A 2 -26.31 26.16 -67.44
N GLN A 3 -25.52 25.34 -66.76
CA GLN A 3 -25.92 24.30 -65.81
C GLN A 3 -26.36 24.84 -64.46
N SER A 4 -27.38 24.19 -63.90
CA SER A 4 -27.78 24.26 -62.49
C SER A 4 -26.68 23.67 -61.60
N GLY A 5 -26.25 24.43 -60.59
CA GLY A 5 -25.31 23.96 -59.57
C GLY A 5 -26.00 23.06 -58.55
N VAL A 6 -25.57 21.81 -58.46
CA VAL A 6 -25.96 20.84 -57.42
C VAL A 6 -25.11 21.14 -56.18
N GLY A 7 -25.76 21.55 -55.09
CA GLY A 7 -25.11 21.75 -53.79
C GLY A 7 -24.84 20.42 -53.11
N LEU A 8 -23.55 20.10 -52.91
CA LEU A 8 -23.09 18.92 -52.19
C LEU A 8 -23.12 19.20 -50.68
N PHE A 9 -24.07 18.60 -49.95
CA PHE A 9 -24.07 18.63 -48.48
C PHE A 9 -23.08 17.60 -47.93
N VAL A 10 -22.01 18.06 -47.29
CA VAL A 10 -21.06 17.21 -46.56
C VAL A 10 -21.44 17.21 -45.08
N SER A 11 -22.00 16.10 -44.60
CA SER A 11 -22.27 15.87 -43.18
C SER A 11 -21.02 15.33 -42.48
N ILE A 12 -20.48 16.09 -41.53
CA ILE A 12 -19.38 15.66 -40.66
C ILE A 12 -19.96 14.88 -39.48
N VAL A 13 -19.72 13.57 -39.44
CA VAL A 13 -20.06 12.72 -38.29
C VAL A 13 -18.96 12.84 -37.24
N LEU A 14 -19.28 13.45 -36.09
CA LEU A 14 -18.38 13.53 -34.94
C LEU A 14 -18.44 12.21 -34.15
N ILE A 15 -17.46 11.33 -34.32
CA ILE A 15 -17.34 10.10 -33.53
C ILE A 15 -16.66 10.45 -32.21
N ALA A 16 -17.44 10.56 -31.13
CA ALA A 16 -16.92 10.70 -29.78
C ALA A 16 -16.38 9.34 -29.30
N THR A 17 -15.09 9.09 -29.51
CA THR A 17 -14.41 7.93 -28.91
C THR A 17 -14.23 8.18 -27.41
N ALA A 18 -15.05 7.53 -26.58
CA ALA A 18 -14.81 7.48 -25.14
C ALA A 18 -13.48 6.76 -24.90
N VAL A 19 -12.46 7.51 -24.49
CA VAL A 19 -11.16 6.94 -24.11
C VAL A 19 -11.34 6.29 -22.74
N PRO A 20 -11.17 4.97 -22.58
CA PRO A 20 -11.18 4.38 -21.26
C PRO A 20 -10.01 4.95 -20.46
N VAL A 21 -10.30 5.72 -19.42
CA VAL A 21 -9.31 6.13 -18.43
C VAL A 21 -8.90 4.87 -17.69
N PHE A 22 -7.84 4.22 -18.14
CA PHE A 22 -7.13 3.24 -17.33
C PHE A 22 -6.54 3.99 -16.13
N CYS A 23 -7.29 4.02 -15.02
CA CYS A 23 -6.67 4.21 -13.72
C CYS A 23 -5.65 3.08 -13.57
N ALA A 24 -4.37 3.37 -13.79
CA ALA A 24 -3.30 2.43 -13.48
C ALA A 24 -3.57 1.89 -12.07
N GLU A 25 -3.76 0.56 -11.96
CA GLU A 25 -4.02 -0.04 -10.66
C GLU A 25 -2.90 0.40 -9.72
N ARG A 26 -3.28 0.97 -8.57
CA ARG A 26 -2.34 1.49 -7.59
C ARG A 26 -1.53 0.31 -7.05
N ASN A 27 -0.33 0.10 -7.59
CA ASN A 27 0.53 -1.02 -7.26
C ASN A 27 1.29 -0.74 -5.95
N TRP A 28 0.97 -1.49 -4.90
CA TRP A 28 1.58 -1.42 -3.58
C TRP A 28 2.86 -2.26 -3.47
N ALA A 29 3.10 -3.18 -4.41
CA ALA A 29 4.20 -4.12 -4.33
C ALA A 29 5.57 -3.42 -4.21
N GLY A 30 6.46 -4.02 -3.44
CA GLY A 30 7.81 -3.53 -3.23
C GLY A 30 8.28 -3.66 -1.78
N GLU A 31 9.53 -3.25 -1.59
CA GLU A 31 10.21 -3.25 -0.31
C GLU A 31 10.23 -1.84 0.27
N TYR A 32 9.92 -1.73 1.56
CA TYR A 32 9.86 -0.47 2.28
C TYR A 32 10.57 -0.58 3.63
N ALA A 33 11.23 0.49 4.07
CA ALA A 33 11.89 0.51 5.36
C ALA A 33 11.94 1.91 5.99
N ASP A 34 12.02 1.94 7.30
CA ASP A 34 12.49 3.06 8.10
C ASP A 34 13.68 2.59 8.95
N ARG A 35 14.87 3.05 8.58
CA ARG A 35 16.11 2.75 9.30
C ARG A 35 16.32 3.65 10.53
N ASN A 36 15.47 4.66 10.70
CA ASN A 36 15.51 5.58 11.84
C ASN A 36 14.22 5.47 12.68
N PHE A 37 13.58 4.30 12.66
CA PHE A 37 12.35 4.08 13.42
C PHE A 37 12.58 4.34 14.92
N LEU A 38 11.56 4.90 15.59
CA LEU A 38 11.67 5.35 16.99
C LEU A 38 12.87 6.28 17.24
N ASN A 39 13.05 7.28 16.37
CA ASN A 39 14.16 8.24 16.44
C ASN A 39 15.54 7.57 16.41
N GLY A 40 15.69 6.50 15.62
CA GLY A 40 16.94 5.76 15.45
C GLY A 40 17.18 4.66 16.49
N GLN A 41 16.23 4.38 17.37
CA GLN A 41 16.35 3.28 18.34
C GLN A 41 16.02 1.92 17.73
N ALA A 42 15.27 1.89 16.62
CA ALA A 42 14.80 0.68 15.99
C ALA A 42 14.86 0.77 14.46
N VAL A 43 14.66 -0.37 13.81
CA VAL A 43 14.45 -0.47 12.36
C VAL A 43 13.09 -1.11 12.10
N PHE A 44 12.41 -0.65 11.07
CA PHE A 44 11.19 -1.26 10.55
C PHE A 44 11.37 -1.57 9.07
N GLN A 45 11.04 -2.79 8.64
CA GLN A 45 11.06 -3.20 7.23
C GLN A 45 9.76 -3.93 6.86
N MET A 46 9.33 -3.76 5.61
CA MET A 46 8.09 -4.31 5.09
C MET A 46 8.24 -4.69 3.63
N SER A 47 7.79 -5.90 3.29
CA SER A 47 7.62 -6.37 1.91
C SER A 47 6.14 -6.48 1.58
N LEU A 48 5.76 -5.95 0.43
CA LEU A 48 4.41 -6.05 -0.11
C LEU A 48 4.46 -6.80 -1.45
N ASN A 49 3.60 -7.81 -1.60
CA ASN A 49 3.33 -8.43 -2.89
C ASN A 49 1.84 -8.26 -3.21
N GLN A 50 1.51 -7.87 -4.44
CA GLN A 50 0.14 -7.59 -4.86
C GLN A 50 -0.26 -8.43 -6.07
N SER A 51 -1.43 -9.06 -5.99
CA SER A 51 -2.11 -9.72 -7.11
C SER A 51 -3.56 -9.27 -7.15
N GLY A 52 -3.89 -8.48 -8.18
CA GLY A 52 -5.15 -7.73 -8.26
C GLY A 52 -5.36 -6.87 -7.01
N ASN A 53 -6.48 -7.07 -6.33
CA ASN A 53 -6.80 -6.37 -5.08
C ASN A 53 -6.24 -7.05 -3.82
N THR A 54 -5.59 -8.20 -3.91
CA THR A 54 -5.03 -8.90 -2.75
C THR A 54 -3.59 -8.45 -2.52
N VAL A 55 -3.24 -8.16 -1.27
CA VAL A 55 -1.89 -7.77 -0.86
C VAL A 55 -1.40 -8.74 0.22
N SER A 56 -0.33 -9.48 -0.07
CA SER A 56 0.44 -10.20 0.94
C SER A 56 1.40 -9.23 1.62
N VAL A 57 1.46 -9.29 2.94
CA VAL A 57 2.28 -8.41 3.78
C VAL A 57 3.26 -9.27 4.54
N TRP A 58 4.53 -8.89 4.52
CA TRP A 58 5.50 -9.31 5.51
C TRP A 58 6.10 -8.06 6.14
N PHE A 59 6.36 -8.07 7.44
CA PHE A 59 7.14 -7.03 8.09
C PHE A 59 7.98 -7.58 9.22
N SER A 60 9.05 -6.86 9.53
CA SER A 60 9.92 -7.13 10.67
C SER A 60 10.33 -5.81 11.30
N THR A 61 10.44 -5.80 12.62
CA THR A 61 10.81 -4.61 13.38
C THR A 61 11.59 -5.01 14.62
N GLY A 62 12.49 -4.17 15.10
CA GLY A 62 13.28 -4.48 16.28
C GLY A 62 14.20 -3.34 16.70
N TYR A 63 14.54 -3.30 17.99
CA TYR A 63 15.48 -2.34 18.53
C TYR A 63 16.91 -2.67 18.12
N ASN A 64 17.70 -1.64 17.85
CA ASN A 64 19.07 -1.76 17.34
C ASN A 64 20.05 -2.39 18.33
N ASP A 65 19.77 -2.28 19.63
CA ASP A 65 20.54 -2.89 20.73
C ASP A 65 20.03 -4.30 21.10
N GLY A 66 19.03 -4.82 20.37
CA GLY A 66 18.45 -6.14 20.58
C GLY A 66 17.51 -6.26 21.78
N HIS A 67 17.15 -5.17 22.47
CA HIS A 67 16.21 -5.28 23.59
C HIS A 67 14.77 -5.51 23.12
N GLY A 68 13.93 -5.97 24.06
CA GLY A 68 12.51 -6.11 23.83
C GLY A 68 12.16 -7.31 22.94
N CYS A 69 11.52 -7.03 21.81
CA CYS A 69 10.98 -8.02 20.88
C CYS A 69 11.39 -7.67 19.45
N GLY A 70 11.66 -8.68 18.63
CA GLY A 70 11.95 -8.54 17.20
C GLY A 70 10.95 -9.34 16.38
N PRO A 71 9.68 -8.92 16.26
CA PRO A 71 8.67 -9.74 15.62
C PRO A 71 8.88 -9.77 14.11
N ASP A 72 8.83 -10.97 13.55
CA ASP A 72 8.60 -11.20 12.13
C ASP A 72 7.12 -11.53 11.95
N ALA A 73 6.43 -10.80 11.08
CA ALA A 73 5.00 -10.89 10.92
C ALA A 73 4.58 -11.08 9.48
N GLU A 74 3.56 -11.89 9.29
CA GLU A 74 2.94 -12.14 8.01
C GLU A 74 1.46 -11.79 8.06
N GLY A 75 0.92 -11.37 6.92
CA GLY A 75 -0.44 -10.91 6.81
C GLY A 75 -0.99 -10.96 5.40
N LYS A 76 -2.31 -10.84 5.32
CA LYS A 76 -3.03 -10.69 4.05
C LYS A 76 -4.02 -9.56 4.17
N GLY A 77 -4.14 -8.80 3.09
CA GLY A 77 -5.00 -7.65 3.01
C GLY A 77 -5.60 -7.46 1.64
N LYS A 78 -6.40 -6.39 1.54
CA LYS A 78 -7.02 -5.97 0.30
C LYS A 78 -6.87 -4.47 0.06
N VAL A 79 -6.73 -4.09 -1.21
CA VAL A 79 -6.88 -2.71 -1.65
C VAL A 79 -8.36 -2.34 -1.58
N THR A 80 -8.69 -1.32 -0.79
CA THR A 80 -10.05 -0.83 -0.62
C THR A 80 -10.48 0.05 -1.80
N PRO A 81 -11.78 0.32 -1.99
CA PRO A 81 -12.26 1.28 -2.99
C PRO A 81 -11.69 2.70 -2.80
N LYS A 82 -11.27 3.06 -1.59
CA LYS A 82 -10.61 4.33 -1.28
C LYS A 82 -9.12 4.33 -1.65
N GLY A 83 -8.61 3.22 -2.18
CA GLY A 83 -7.23 3.06 -2.61
C GLY A 83 -6.25 3.04 -1.43
N THR A 84 -6.61 2.38 -0.33
CA THR A 84 -5.76 2.07 0.83
C THR A 84 -5.65 0.55 0.99
N VAL A 85 -4.60 0.03 1.61
CA VAL A 85 -4.57 -1.39 2.00
C VAL A 85 -5.12 -1.54 3.41
N GLN A 86 -5.99 -2.52 3.62
CA GLN A 86 -6.38 -2.99 4.95
C GLN A 86 -5.99 -4.46 5.07
N PHE A 87 -5.29 -4.83 6.14
CA PHE A 87 -4.77 -6.19 6.32
C PHE A 87 -4.88 -6.64 7.78
N THR A 88 -4.80 -7.95 7.98
CA THR A 88 -4.56 -8.56 9.29
C THR A 88 -3.19 -9.23 9.30
N PHE A 89 -2.60 -9.38 10.48
CA PHE A 89 -1.29 -10.02 10.64
C PHE A 89 -1.24 -10.93 11.87
N HIS A 90 -0.30 -11.87 11.83
CA HIS A 90 0.18 -12.65 12.97
C HIS A 90 1.71 -12.60 12.99
N ASP A 91 2.32 -12.51 14.17
CA ASP A 91 3.77 -12.44 14.32
C ASP A 91 4.39 -13.72 14.93
N SER A 92 5.72 -13.79 14.90
CA SER A 92 6.52 -14.88 15.47
C SER A 92 6.47 -14.98 17.00
N SER A 93 5.90 -13.98 17.68
CA SER A 93 5.66 -13.95 19.13
C SER A 93 4.20 -14.24 19.49
N ASN A 94 3.42 -14.78 18.55
CA ASN A 94 2.01 -15.12 18.69
C ASN A 94 1.07 -13.93 18.94
N ASN A 95 1.48 -12.70 18.67
CA ASN A 95 0.56 -11.57 18.62
C ASN A 95 -0.20 -11.56 17.29
N ALA A 96 -1.39 -10.96 17.29
CA ALA A 96 -2.16 -10.72 16.08
C ALA A 96 -2.73 -9.31 16.08
N GLY A 97 -3.02 -8.81 14.88
CA GLY A 97 -3.57 -7.47 14.74
C GLY A 97 -4.11 -7.16 13.37
N ALA A 98 -4.46 -5.89 13.22
CA ALA A 98 -4.86 -5.29 11.97
C ALA A 98 -3.92 -4.13 11.62
N GLY A 99 -3.80 -3.88 10.32
CA GLY A 99 -3.01 -2.78 9.80
C GLY A 99 -3.67 -2.08 8.64
N THR A 100 -3.23 -0.84 8.42
CA THR A 100 -3.61 -0.03 7.26
C THR A 100 -2.38 0.53 6.59
N ILE A 101 -2.42 0.63 5.26
CA ILE A 101 -1.35 1.25 4.47
C ILE A 101 -1.95 2.34 3.59
N THR A 102 -1.36 3.52 3.67
CA THR A 102 -1.68 4.69 2.85
C THR A 102 -0.42 5.20 2.15
N ARG A 103 -0.57 6.01 1.09
CA ARG A 103 0.57 6.64 0.43
C ARG A 103 1.10 7.80 1.25
N ALA A 104 2.42 7.94 1.32
CA ALA A 104 3.08 9.05 2.00
C ALA A 104 4.33 9.48 1.22
N GLY A 105 4.19 10.52 0.40
CA GLY A 105 5.25 10.94 -0.53
C GLY A 105 5.65 9.80 -1.46
N GLU A 106 6.95 9.53 -1.56
CA GLU A 106 7.52 8.42 -2.35
C GLU A 106 7.42 7.06 -1.65
N GLY A 107 6.92 7.02 -0.41
CA GLY A 107 6.80 5.83 0.41
C GLY A 107 5.36 5.52 0.82
N ILE A 108 5.24 4.89 1.99
CA ILE A 108 3.98 4.50 2.60
C ILE A 108 3.91 4.93 4.07
N ALA A 109 2.70 5.16 4.56
CA ALA A 109 2.41 5.26 5.98
C ALA A 109 1.62 4.02 6.41
N VAL A 110 2.17 3.30 7.39
CA VAL A 110 1.60 2.10 7.98
C VAL A 110 1.05 2.44 9.36
N SER A 111 -0.13 1.94 9.69
CA SER A 111 -0.63 1.98 11.07
C SER A 111 -0.98 0.57 11.50
N LEU A 112 -0.47 0.14 12.65
CA LEU A 112 -0.69 -1.18 13.23
C LEU A 112 -1.47 -1.06 14.53
N LYS A 113 -2.38 -2.01 14.78
CA LYS A 113 -3.12 -2.15 16.04
C LYS A 113 -3.26 -3.62 16.38
N THR A 114 -2.87 -4.00 17.60
CA THR A 114 -3.05 -5.37 18.10
C THR A 114 -4.51 -5.67 18.40
N THR A 115 -4.94 -6.88 18.05
CA THR A 115 -6.22 -7.47 18.44
C THR A 115 -6.02 -8.62 19.43
N HIS A 116 -4.84 -9.25 19.43
CA HIS A 116 -4.41 -10.23 20.40
C HIS A 116 -2.95 -9.97 20.78
N VAL A 117 -2.63 -10.06 22.07
CA VAL A 117 -1.29 -9.84 22.61
C VAL A 117 -0.89 -11.07 23.41
N ALA A 118 0.10 -11.80 22.91
CA ALA A 118 0.76 -12.92 23.58
C ALA A 118 2.10 -12.49 24.19
N ASP A 119 2.87 -11.62 23.52
CA ASP A 119 4.08 -10.99 24.06
C ASP A 119 3.93 -9.45 24.09
N PRO A 120 3.72 -8.85 25.28
CA PRO A 120 3.51 -7.41 25.41
C PRO A 120 4.76 -6.58 25.04
N ARG A 121 5.96 -7.17 25.00
CA ARG A 121 7.20 -6.44 24.65
C ARG A 121 7.21 -5.96 23.20
N CYS A 122 6.42 -6.58 22.33
CA CYS A 122 6.30 -6.23 20.91
C CYS A 122 5.31 -5.06 20.69
N VAL A 123 4.37 -4.82 21.61
CA VAL A 123 3.25 -3.87 21.43
C VAL A 123 3.73 -2.44 21.18
N GLN A 124 4.83 -2.04 21.82
CA GLN A 124 5.44 -0.72 21.61
C GLN A 124 5.92 -0.47 20.17
N LEU A 125 6.17 -1.53 19.39
CA LEU A 125 6.55 -1.45 17.98
C LEU A 125 5.33 -1.31 17.06
N TYR A 126 4.12 -1.63 17.57
CA TYR A 126 2.85 -1.56 16.84
C TYR A 126 2.17 -0.21 17.05
N ARG A 127 2.42 0.70 16.11
CA ARG A 127 2.05 2.12 16.25
C ARG A 127 1.33 2.67 15.03
N PRO A 128 0.61 3.79 15.17
CA PRO A 128 0.07 4.53 14.03
C PRO A 128 1.17 5.31 13.30
N ASN A 129 0.93 5.60 12.01
CA ASN A 129 1.71 6.52 11.18
C ASN A 129 3.23 6.24 11.12
N ILE A 130 3.61 4.97 10.98
CA ILE A 130 4.98 4.54 10.69
C ILE A 130 5.27 4.87 9.22
N ARG A 131 6.26 5.73 8.97
CA ARG A 131 6.59 6.19 7.61
C ARG A 131 7.74 5.40 7.03
N LEU A 132 7.45 4.56 6.04
CA LEU A 132 8.44 3.72 5.39
C LEU A 132 8.78 4.28 4.01
N LYS A 133 10.07 4.39 3.70
CA LYS A 133 10.57 4.75 2.37
C LYS A 133 10.74 3.51 1.52
N ARG A 134 10.49 3.62 0.22
CA ARG A 134 10.82 2.55 -0.73
C ARG A 134 12.33 2.32 -0.75
N VAL A 135 12.77 1.06 -0.70
CA VAL A 135 14.20 0.71 -0.63
C VAL A 135 14.75 0.21 -1.97
N LYS A 136 13.87 -0.22 -2.88
CA LYS A 136 14.17 -0.66 -4.25
C LYS A 136 13.04 -0.27 -5.20
#